data_AF-A0A7Y8LCP6-F1
#
_entry.id   AF-A0A7Y8LCP6-F1
#
_cell.length_a   1.000
_cell.length_b   1.000
_cell.length_c   1.000
_cell.angle_alpha   90.00
_cell.angle_beta   90.00
_cell.angle_gamma   90.00
#
_symmetry.space_group_name_H-M   'P 1'
#
loop_
_entity.id
_entity.type
_entity.pdbx_description
1 polymer ?
#
loop_
_entity_poly.entity_id
_entity_poly.type
_entity_poly.pdbx_seq_one_letter_code
_entity_poly.pdbx_strand_id
1 'polypeptide(L)' 'MAEKGKSKTDVSARADAKSRVQYCRFCGNKVDIVLAVSPTGKKRIKRLCCEN' A
#
# COMPACT_ATOMS: atom_id res chain seq x y z
N MET A 1 -5.57 12.86 20.39
CA MET A 1 -6.74 13.44 19.71
C MET A 1 -7.27 12.40 18.73
N ALA A 2 -8.44 11.81 18.98
CA ALA A 2 -9.06 10.88 18.05
C ALA A 2 -9.64 11.68 16.88
N GLU A 3 -9.08 11.49 15.68
CA GLU A 3 -9.46 12.22 14.47
C GLU A 3 -10.93 11.93 14.15
N LYS A 4 -11.81 12.89 14.41
CA LYS A 4 -13.23 12.82 14.07
C LYS A 4 -13.37 12.71 12.55
N GLY A 5 -13.75 11.51 12.08
CA GLY A 5 -14.78 11.36 11.05
C GLY A 5 -14.36 11.58 9.60
N LYS A 6 -13.42 10.79 9.07
CA LYS A 6 -13.44 10.49 7.63
C LYS A 6 -14.48 9.37 7.41
N SER A 7 -15.68 9.76 7.00
CA SER A 7 -16.75 8.82 6.64
C SER A 7 -16.23 7.81 5.61
N LYS A 8 -16.61 6.53 5.74
CA LYS A 8 -16.20 5.46 4.80
C LYS A 8 -16.55 5.77 3.34
N THR A 9 -17.50 6.68 3.12
CA THR A 9 -18.01 7.17 1.83
C THR A 9 -17.19 8.30 1.22
N ASP A 10 -16.28 8.93 1.97
CA ASP A 10 -15.49 10.05 1.46
C ASP A 10 -14.40 9.54 0.50
N VAL A 11 -14.72 9.56 -0.79
CA VAL A 11 -13.88 9.01 -1.86
C VAL A 11 -12.55 9.75 -1.94
N SER A 12 -12.56 11.07 -1.74
CA SER A 12 -11.38 11.93 -1.76
C SER A 12 -10.41 11.58 -0.64
N ALA A 13 -10.90 11.41 0.59
CA ALA A 13 -10.08 11.00 1.73
C ALA A 13 -9.50 9.58 1.57
N ARG A 14 -10.23 8.67 0.90
CA ARG A 14 -9.73 7.31 0.58
C ARG A 14 -8.66 7.34 -0.51
N ALA A 15 -8.82 8.18 -1.53
CA ALA A 15 -7.82 8.36 -2.57
C ALA A 15 -6.52 8.93 -1.98
N ASP A 16 -6.62 9.98 -1.15
CA ASP A 16 -5.47 10.53 -0.41
C ASP A 16 -4.76 9.46 0.42
N ALA A 17 -5.50 8.69 1.23
CA ALA A 17 -4.93 7.64 2.06
C ALA A 17 -4.24 6.53 1.25
N LYS A 18 -4.74 6.23 0.04
CA LYS A 18 -4.15 5.24 -0.88
C LYS A 18 -2.88 5.77 -1.55
N SER A 19 -2.83 7.07 -1.84
CA SER A 19 -1.67 7.73 -2.47
C SER A 19 -0.54 8.01 -1.49
N ARG A 20 -0.77 7.90 -0.18
CA ARG A 20 0.29 8.02 0.83
C ARG A 20 1.35 6.96 0.61
N VAL A 21 2.59 7.42 0.43
CA VAL A 21 3.78 6.58 0.30
C VAL A 21 3.86 5.68 1.54
N GLN A 22 3.81 4.37 1.32
CA GLN A 22 3.97 3.39 2.37
C GLN A 22 5.48 3.14 2.55
N TYR A 23 5.96 3.31 3.77
CA TYR A 23 7.33 2.94 4.14
C TYR A 23 7.33 1.59 4.84
N CYS A 24 8.36 0.81 4.58
CA CYS A 24 8.49 -0.51 5.15
C CYS A 24 8.90 -0.40 6.61
N ARG A 25 8.17 -1.08 7.50
CA ARG A 25 8.43 -1.02 8.95
C ARG A 25 9.79 -1.58 9.37
N PHE A 26 10.42 -2.38 8.50
CA PHE A 26 11.68 -3.07 8.78
C PHE A 26 12.90 -2.31 8.28
N CYS A 27 12.92 -1.91 7.00
CA CYS A 27 14.07 -1.23 6.39
C CYS A 27 13.89 0.29 6.22
N GLY A 28 12.70 0.85 6.42
CA GLY A 28 12.43 2.28 6.21
C GLY A 28 12.38 2.71 4.75
N ASN A 29 12.64 1.82 3.79
CA ASN A 29 12.55 2.12 2.36
C ASN A 29 11.11 2.25 1.88
N LYS A 30 10.92 2.95 0.76
CA LYS A 30 9.61 3.05 0.09
C LYS A 30 9.18 1.65 -0.38
N VAL A 31 7.93 1.30 -0.06
CA VAL A 31 7.33 0.04 -0.51
C VAL A 31 6.90 0.19 -1.96
N ASP A 32 7.53 -0.57 -2.84
CA ASP A 32 7.08 -0.70 -4.22
C ASP A 32 6.04 -1.84 -4.33
N ILE A 33 4.92 -1.54 -5.00
CA ILE A 33 3.79 -2.48 -5.13
C ILE A 33 3.79 -3.00 -6.56
N VAL A 34 4.38 -4.18 -6.76
CA VAL A 34 4.44 -4.84 -8.07
C VAL A 34 3.34 -5.88 -8.23
N LEU A 35 2.77 -5.96 -9.42
CA LEU A 35 1.90 -7.07 -9.82
C LEU A 35 2.78 -8.20 -10.36
N ALA A 36 2.91 -9.28 -9.60
CA ALA A 36 3.64 -10.47 -10.01
C ALA A 36 2.67 -11.54 -10.55
N VAL A 37 3.01 -12.16 -11.66
CA VAL A 37 2.30 -13.36 -12.15
C VAL A 37 3.06 -14.57 -11.65
N SER A 38 2.40 -15.40 -10.84
CA SER A 38 2.96 -16.69 -10.42
C SER A 38 3.13 -17.61 -11.64
N PRO A 39 4.06 -18.59 -11.60
CA PRO A 39 4.24 -19.55 -12.70
C PRO A 39 2.97 -20.38 -12.99
N THR A 40 2.02 -20.42 -12.06
CA THR A 40 0.68 -21.02 -12.21
C THR A 40 -0.36 -20.08 -12.82
N GLY A 41 0.05 -18.93 -13.38
CA GLY A 41 -0.82 -17.93 -14.01
C GLY A 41 -1.59 -17.02 -13.05
N LYS A 42 -1.47 -17.22 -11.74
CA LYS A 42 -2.18 -16.42 -10.73
C LYS A 42 -1.51 -15.07 -10.52
N LYS A 43 -2.26 -13.98 -10.69
CA LYS A 43 -1.82 -12.61 -10.36
C LYS A 43 -1.78 -12.42 -8.85
N ARG A 44 -0.65 -11.94 -8.32
CA ARG A 44 -0.45 -11.61 -6.91
C ARG A 44 0.21 -10.25 -6.80
N ILE A 45 -0.26 -9.45 -5.84
CA ILE A 45 0.37 -8.19 -5.49
C ILE A 45 1.52 -8.51 -4.54
N LYS A 46 2.76 -8.14 -4.91
CA LYS A 46 3.92 -8.22 -4.03
C LYS A 46 4.30 -6.81 -3.58
N ARG A 47 4.60 -6.67 -2.29
CA ARG A 47 5.16 -5.46 -1.71
C ARG A 47 6.65 -5.68 -1.55
N LEU A 48 7.45 -5.00 -2.35
CA LEU A 48 8.90 -5.04 -2.30
C LEU A 48 9.37 -3.86 -1.46
N CYS A 49 10.20 -4.12 -0.46
CA CYS A 49 10.80 -3.04 0.34
C CYS A 49 12.11 -3.42 1.00
N CYS A 50 12.22 -4.68 1.44
CA CYS A 50 13.49 -5.27 1.82
C CYS A 50 14.00 -6.04 0.61
N GLU A 51 14.60 -5.33 -0.34
CA GLU A 51 15.55 -5.97 -1.24
C GLU A 51 16.75 -6.36 -0.37
N ASN A 52 17.14 -7.63 -0.45
CA ASN A 52 18.37 -8.10 0.16
C ASN A 52 19.53 -7.83 -0.80
#